data_AF-A0A396TXU1-F1
#
_entry.id   AF-A0A396TXU1-F1
#
_cell.length_a   1.000
_cell.length_b   1.000
_cell.length_c   1.000
_cell.angle_alpha   90.00
_cell.angle_beta   90.00
_cell.angle_gamma   90.00
#
_symmetry.space_group_name_H-M   'P 1'
#
loop_
_entity.id
_entity.type
_entity.pdbx_description
1 polymer ?
#
loop_
_entity_poly.entity_id
_entity_poly.type
_entity_poly.pdbx_seq_one_letter_code
_entity_poly.pdbx_strand_id
1 'polypeptide(L)'
;MSILLFIAPNEAIPPLGTNARKYLDLLALGEVKESEAMLLFNGNQRSPIQDLGADRYCNWLIKPIENEQGVIVARKLDERHFSGDKQLDADARTERKRILKDRSHKQAKQGRIREPKAFKELTEAQREFFLSLGVAANDEQKNTAKKS
;
A
#
# COMPACT_ATOMS: atom_id res chain seq x y z
N MET A 1 -3.27 -25.97 -9.95
CA MET A 1 -2.74 -26.63 -8.74
C MET A 1 -1.87 -25.63 -8.01
N SER A 2 -2.05 -25.43 -6.70
CA SER A 2 -1.13 -24.62 -5.89
C SER A 2 -0.29 -25.58 -5.06
N ILE A 3 1.01 -25.65 -5.36
CA ILE A 3 2.00 -26.43 -4.62
C ILE A 3 2.68 -25.43 -3.69
N LEU A 4 2.06 -25.15 -2.54
CA LEU A 4 2.72 -24.42 -1.47
C LEU A 4 3.16 -25.43 -0.41
N LEU A 5 4.44 -25.78 -0.42
CA LEU A 5 5.08 -26.56 0.63
C LEU A 5 5.64 -25.58 1.68
N PHE A 6 4.74 -24.95 2.44
CA PHE A 6 5.09 -24.15 3.59
C PHE A 6 4.59 -24.82 4.88
N ILE A 7 5.35 -24.66 5.95
CA ILE A 7 4.96 -24.97 7.34
C ILE A 7 4.20 -23.82 8.00
N ALA A 8 3.84 -22.81 7.21
CA ALA A 8 3.15 -21.62 7.66
C ALA A 8 1.79 -21.95 8.31
N PRO A 9 1.33 -21.14 9.28
CA PRO A 9 -0.03 -21.25 9.81
C PRO A 9 -1.07 -21.18 8.69
N ASN A 10 -2.19 -21.87 8.86
CA ASN A 10 -3.25 -21.89 7.84
C ASN A 10 -3.77 -20.49 7.53
N GLU A 11 -3.84 -19.62 8.55
CA GLU A 11 -4.28 -18.23 8.46
C GLU A 11 -3.32 -17.36 7.65
N ALA A 12 -2.05 -17.77 7.55
CA ALA A 12 -1.07 -17.08 6.74
C ALA A 12 -1.25 -17.33 5.24
N ILE A 13 -1.98 -18.38 4.85
CA ILE A 13 -2.20 -18.76 3.45
C ILE A 13 -3.45 -18.05 2.92
N PRO A 14 -3.33 -17.13 1.96
CA PRO A 14 -4.51 -16.46 1.43
C PRO A 14 -5.46 -17.42 0.70
N PRO A 15 -6.77 -17.13 0.69
CA PRO A 15 -7.75 -17.95 -0.02
C PRO A 15 -7.43 -18.06 -1.51
N LEU A 16 -7.76 -19.22 -2.09
CA LEU A 16 -7.64 -19.45 -3.53
C LEU A 16 -8.41 -18.39 -4.34
N GLY A 17 -7.88 -18.03 -5.50
CA GLY A 17 -8.48 -17.02 -6.39
C GLY A 17 -8.13 -15.56 -6.04
N THR A 18 -7.65 -15.28 -4.83
CA THR A 18 -7.23 -13.92 -4.44
C THR A 18 -5.90 -13.51 -5.11
N ASN A 19 -5.71 -12.21 -5.34
CA ASN A 19 -4.43 -11.69 -5.85
C ASN A 19 -3.27 -11.96 -4.88
N ALA A 20 -3.52 -11.90 -3.57
CA ALA A 20 -2.52 -12.23 -2.56
C ALA A 20 -2.07 -13.69 -2.67
N ARG A 21 -3.01 -14.63 -2.90
CA ARG A 21 -2.67 -16.03 -3.13
C ARG A 21 -1.84 -16.20 -4.40
N LYS A 22 -2.28 -15.61 -5.52
CA LYS A 22 -1.53 -15.67 -6.78
C LYS A 22 -0.10 -15.15 -6.63
N TYR A 23 0.08 -14.02 -5.93
CA TYR A 23 1.41 -13.45 -5.70
C TYR A 23 2.27 -14.34 -4.79
N LEU A 24 1.68 -14.94 -3.74
CA LEU A 24 2.38 -15.88 -2.87
C LEU A 24 2.81 -17.15 -3.63
N ASP A 25 1.95 -17.67 -4.50
CA ASP A 25 2.28 -18.83 -5.36
C ASP A 25 3.47 -18.49 -6.28
N LEU A 26 3.53 -17.28 -6.85
CA LEU A 26 4.67 -16.83 -7.66
C LEU A 26 5.96 -16.74 -6.82
N LEU A 27 5.89 -16.15 -5.63
CA LEU A 27 7.02 -16.06 -4.70
C LEU A 27 7.52 -17.43 -4.22
N ALA A 28 6.63 -18.41 -4.14
CA ALA A 28 6.99 -19.77 -3.77
C ALA A 28 7.78 -20.50 -4.85
N LEU A 29 7.56 -20.14 -6.13
CA LEU A 29 8.32 -20.67 -7.27
C LEU A 29 9.69 -20.03 -7.39
N GLY A 30 9.87 -18.82 -6.85
CA GLY A 30 11.16 -18.15 -6.81
C GLY A 30 11.04 -16.64 -6.77
N GLU A 31 12.08 -15.99 -7.28
CA GLU A 31 12.10 -14.55 -7.44
C GLU A 31 11.04 -14.08 -8.45
N VAL A 32 10.33 -13.01 -8.10
CA VAL A 32 9.33 -12.37 -8.95
C VAL A 32 9.87 -11.03 -9.41
N LYS A 33 10.13 -10.89 -10.71
CA LYS A 33 10.56 -9.61 -11.29
C LYS A 33 9.45 -8.58 -11.23
N GLU A 34 9.83 -7.32 -10.98
CA GLU A 34 8.85 -6.25 -10.83
C GLU A 34 8.10 -5.95 -12.12
N SER A 35 8.79 -6.02 -13.27
CA SER A 35 8.17 -5.83 -14.59
C SER A 35 7.11 -6.90 -14.89
N GLU A 36 7.41 -8.16 -14.57
CA GLU A 36 6.49 -9.29 -14.74
C GLU A 36 5.29 -9.16 -13.80
N ALA A 37 5.52 -8.78 -12.53
CA ALA A 37 4.47 -8.50 -11.57
C ALA A 37 3.58 -7.32 -12.02
N MET A 38 4.15 -6.23 -12.55
CA MET A 38 3.37 -5.11 -13.06
C MET A 38 2.43 -5.54 -14.19
N LEU A 39 2.91 -6.38 -15.12
CA LEU A 39 2.09 -6.91 -16.20
C LEU A 39 0.98 -7.82 -15.68
N LEU A 40 1.31 -8.79 -14.82
CA LEU A 40 0.37 -9.79 -14.30
C LEU A 40 -0.76 -9.19 -13.45
N PHE A 41 -0.48 -8.08 -12.75
CA PHE A 41 -1.44 -7.44 -11.84
C PHE A 41 -1.95 -6.09 -12.37
N ASN A 42 -1.72 -5.76 -13.65
CA ASN A 42 -2.15 -4.50 -14.28
C ASN A 42 -1.73 -3.26 -13.46
N GLY A 43 -0.48 -3.23 -12.99
CA GLY A 43 0.07 -2.16 -12.14
C GLY A 43 -0.40 -2.17 -10.68
N ASN A 44 -1.25 -3.11 -10.29
CA ASN A 44 -1.81 -3.22 -8.93
C ASN A 44 -1.07 -4.23 -8.06
N GLN A 45 0.15 -4.66 -8.42
CA GLN A 45 0.94 -5.65 -7.67
C GLN A 45 1.27 -5.18 -6.24
N ARG A 46 1.24 -3.87 -5.98
CA ARG A 46 1.46 -3.34 -4.62
C ARG A 46 0.43 -3.82 -3.61
N SER A 47 -0.82 -4.02 -4.02
CA SER A 47 -1.89 -4.47 -3.12
C SER A 47 -1.61 -5.88 -2.55
N PRO A 48 -1.39 -6.93 -3.37
CA PRO A 48 -1.10 -8.26 -2.84
C PRO A 48 0.20 -8.31 -2.02
N ILE A 49 1.23 -7.54 -2.39
CA ILE A 49 2.48 -7.44 -1.60
C ILE A 49 2.20 -6.85 -0.20
N GLN A 50 1.38 -5.80 -0.13
CA GLN A 50 1.00 -5.18 1.14
C GLN A 50 0.16 -6.12 1.99
N ASP A 51 -0.83 -6.78 1.39
CA ASP A 51 -1.69 -7.76 2.05
C ASP A 51 -0.87 -8.89 2.68
N LEU A 52 0.05 -9.49 1.91
CA LEU A 52 0.92 -10.57 2.39
C LEU A 52 1.81 -10.10 3.55
N GLY A 53 2.35 -8.88 3.47
CA GLY A 53 3.19 -8.31 4.52
C GLY A 53 2.42 -7.76 5.73
N ALA A 54 1.08 -7.73 5.68
CA ALA A 54 0.22 -7.20 6.73
C ALA A 54 -0.16 -8.25 7.77
N ASP A 55 -0.81 -7.80 8.84
CA ASP A 55 -1.27 -8.68 9.93
C ASP A 55 -2.30 -9.71 9.44
N ARG A 56 -3.04 -9.39 8.36
CA ARG A 56 -4.07 -10.26 7.75
C ARG A 56 -3.55 -11.64 7.39
N TYR A 57 -2.33 -11.73 6.83
CA TYR A 57 -1.71 -12.98 6.40
C TYR A 57 -0.43 -13.27 7.19
N CYS A 58 -0.45 -12.92 8.47
CA CYS A 58 0.63 -13.20 9.42
C CYS A 58 2.01 -12.69 8.96
N ASN A 59 2.07 -11.53 8.30
CA ASN A 59 3.29 -10.79 8.01
C ASN A 59 4.38 -11.59 7.25
N TRP A 60 4.10 -12.06 6.04
CA TRP A 60 5.13 -12.65 5.17
C TRP A 60 6.31 -11.70 4.94
N LEU A 61 7.53 -12.18 5.19
CA LEU A 61 8.74 -11.40 4.95
C LEU A 61 9.15 -11.56 3.49
N ILE A 62 8.87 -10.50 2.72
CA ILE A 62 9.23 -10.39 1.31
C ILE A 62 10.40 -9.40 1.21
N LYS A 63 11.53 -9.86 0.69
CA LYS A 63 12.75 -9.09 0.53
C LYS A 63 12.78 -8.45 -0.86
N PRO A 64 13.02 -7.13 -0.97
CA PRO A 64 13.30 -6.51 -2.25
C PRO A 64 14.68 -6.92 -2.75
N ILE A 65 14.80 -7.02 -4.07
CA ILE A 65 16.07 -7.15 -4.78
C ILE A 65 16.21 -5.86 -5.59
N GLU A 66 17.28 -5.13 -5.30
CA GLU A 66 17.56 -3.83 -5.89
C GLU A 66 18.70 -3.95 -6.90
N ASN A 67 18.65 -3.12 -7.95
CA ASN A 67 19.78 -2.95 -8.85
C ASN A 67 20.84 -2.03 -8.24
N GLU A 68 21.92 -1.77 -8.98
CA GLU A 68 23.03 -0.89 -8.56
C GLU A 68 22.59 0.56 -8.27
N GLN A 69 21.42 0.98 -8.78
CA GLN A 69 20.84 2.31 -8.56
C GLN A 69 19.86 2.33 -7.37
N GLY A 70 19.71 1.23 -6.62
CA GLY A 70 18.78 1.12 -5.50
C GLY A 70 17.31 1.00 -5.93
N VAL A 71 17.04 0.72 -7.21
CA VAL A 71 15.68 0.51 -7.72
C VAL A 71 15.30 -0.95 -7.54
N ILE A 72 14.13 -1.20 -6.95
CA ILE A 72 13.61 -2.57 -6.78
C ILE A 72 13.29 -3.15 -8.16
N VAL A 73 14.06 -4.14 -8.58
CA VAL A 73 13.89 -4.86 -9.85
C VAL A 73 13.16 -6.19 -9.68
N ALA A 74 13.17 -6.74 -8.47
CA ALA A 74 12.48 -7.98 -8.15
C ALA A 74 12.21 -8.12 -6.65
N ARG A 75 11.47 -9.17 -6.30
CA ARG A 75 11.16 -9.54 -4.91
C ARG A 75 11.25 -11.04 -4.72
N LYS A 76 11.76 -11.46 -3.56
CA LYS A 76 11.76 -12.88 -3.15
C LYS A 76 11.23 -13.05 -1.74
N LEU A 77 10.70 -14.22 -1.46
CA LEU A 77 10.34 -14.61 -0.09
C LEU A 77 11.63 -14.83 0.73
N ASP A 78 11.61 -14.51 2.02
CA ASP A 78 12.73 -14.82 2.91
C ASP A 78 12.98 -16.33 2.97
N GLU A 79 14.24 -16.75 2.88
CA GLU A 79 14.65 -18.16 2.83
C GLU A 79 14.17 -18.97 4.04
N ARG A 80 14.00 -18.34 5.21
CA ARG A 80 13.47 -18.98 6.43
C ARG A 80 12.08 -19.56 6.24
N HIS A 81 11.26 -19.00 5.34
CA HIS A 81 9.93 -19.50 5.02
C HIS A 81 9.94 -20.87 4.31
N PHE A 82 11.06 -21.23 3.67
CA PHE A 82 11.23 -22.52 2.99
C PHE A 82 11.95 -23.57 3.85
N SER A 83 12.39 -23.19 5.05
CA SER A 83 13.34 -24.00 5.85
C SER A 83 12.77 -25.32 6.38
N GLY A 84 11.45 -25.49 6.43
CA GLY A 84 10.85 -26.63 7.14
C GLY A 84 10.83 -26.49 8.67
N ASP A 85 11.49 -25.45 9.22
CA ASP A 85 11.51 -25.11 10.64
C ASP A 85 10.46 -24.04 11.00
N LYS A 86 9.54 -24.40 11.91
CA LYS A 86 8.47 -23.52 12.38
C LYS A 86 9.00 -22.28 13.12
N GLN A 87 10.10 -22.40 13.84
CA GLN A 87 10.67 -21.29 14.59
C GLN A 87 11.29 -20.26 13.64
N LEU A 88 12.01 -20.72 12.61
CA LEU A 88 12.59 -19.82 11.61
C LEU A 88 11.50 -19.06 10.81
N ASP A 89 10.40 -19.72 10.44
CA ASP A 89 9.24 -19.05 9.83
C ASP A 89 8.64 -18.00 10.78
N ALA A 90 8.44 -18.34 12.05
CA ALA A 90 7.90 -17.44 13.06
C ALA A 90 8.80 -16.21 13.31
N ASP A 91 10.12 -16.40 13.31
CA ASP A 91 11.10 -15.33 13.48
C ASP A 91 11.05 -14.36 12.29
N ALA A 92 10.98 -14.87 11.06
CA ALA A 92 10.83 -14.06 9.85
C ALA A 92 9.54 -13.21 9.88
N ARG A 93 8.42 -13.81 10.32
CA ARG A 93 7.14 -13.09 10.48
C ARG A 93 7.21 -12.01 11.55
N THR A 94 7.84 -12.32 12.68
CA THR A 94 8.04 -11.38 13.79
C THR A 94 8.89 -10.19 13.34
N GLU A 95 9.95 -10.45 12.59
CA GLU A 95 10.78 -9.41 11.99
C GLU A 95 9.98 -8.53 11.02
N ARG A 96 9.20 -9.14 10.13
CA ARG A 96 8.34 -8.39 9.20
C ARG A 96 7.33 -7.53 9.93
N LYS A 97 6.71 -8.06 10.99
CA LYS A 97 5.75 -7.33 11.83
C LYS A 97 6.40 -6.12 12.50
N ARG A 98 7.61 -6.28 13.05
CA ARG A 98 8.40 -5.17 13.60
C ARG A 98 8.61 -4.06 12.56
N ILE A 99 9.04 -4.42 11.34
CA ILE A 99 9.24 -3.48 10.23
C ILE A 99 7.93 -2.77 9.86
N LEU A 100 6.80 -3.50 9.81
CA LEU A 100 5.49 -2.94 9.52
C LEU A 100 5.10 -1.88 10.54
N LYS A 101 5.20 -2.21 11.83
CA LYS A 101 4.78 -1.32 12.92
C LYS A 101 5.69 -0.09 13.04
N ASP A 102 7.00 -0.24 12.84
CA ASP A 102 7.93 0.89 12.77
C ASP A 102 7.55 1.86 11.63
N ARG A 103 7.30 1.33 10.43
CA ARG A 103 6.87 2.15 9.28
C ARG A 103 5.54 2.85 9.55
N SER A 104 4.55 2.13 10.09
CA SER A 104 3.23 2.68 10.41
C SER A 104 3.35 3.80 11.44
N HIS A 105 4.15 3.62 12.49
CA HIS A 105 4.41 4.65 13.50
C HIS A 105 5.07 5.90 12.89
N LYS A 106 6.10 5.72 12.04
CA LYS A 106 6.74 6.83 11.32
C LYS A 106 5.75 7.60 10.43
N GLN A 107 4.90 6.88 9.70
CA GLN A 107 3.85 7.48 8.85
C GLN A 107 2.83 8.26 9.69
N ALA A 108 2.36 7.71 10.81
CA ALA A 108 1.43 8.39 11.70
C ALA A 108 2.04 9.68 12.28
N LYS A 109 3.32 9.63 12.71
CA LYS A 109 4.04 10.81 13.19
C LYS A 109 4.14 11.90 12.11
N GLN A 110 4.43 11.52 10.87
CA GLN A 110 4.48 12.46 9.74
C GLN A 110 3.10 13.02 9.39
N GLY A 111 2.05 12.20 9.44
CA GLY A 111 0.66 12.64 9.26
C GLY A 111 0.28 13.72 10.26
N ARG A 112 0.56 13.50 11.56
CA ARG A 112 0.31 14.47 12.63
C ARG A 112 1.06 15.80 12.42
N ILE A 113 2.27 15.77 11.87
CA ILE A 113 3.04 17.00 11.58
C ILE A 113 2.42 17.76 10.41
N ARG A 114 1.87 17.07 9.40
CA ARG A 114 1.29 17.67 8.19
C ARG A 114 -0.14 18.18 8.39
N GLU A 115 -0.86 17.59 9.34
CA GLU A 115 -2.27 17.87 9.61
C GLU A 115 -2.58 19.37 9.79
N PRO A 116 -1.86 20.16 10.62
CA PRO A 116 -2.21 21.57 10.83
C PRO A 116 -2.13 22.40 9.54
N LYS A 117 -1.12 22.15 8.71
CA LYS A 117 -0.97 22.82 7.41
C LYS A 117 -2.11 22.45 6.46
N ALA A 118 -2.41 21.15 6.35
CA ALA A 118 -3.50 20.68 5.50
C ALA A 118 -4.87 21.23 5.95
N PHE A 119 -5.11 21.36 7.26
CA PHE A 119 -6.32 21.95 7.80
C PHE A 119 -6.46 23.44 7.45
N LYS A 120 -5.35 24.20 7.52
CA LYS A 120 -5.32 25.61 7.10
C LYS A 120 -5.64 25.75 5.60
N GLU A 121 -4.98 24.96 4.75
CA GLU A 121 -5.21 24.97 3.29
C GLU A 121 -6.66 24.59 2.95
N LEU A 122 -7.24 23.60 3.64
CA LEU A 122 -8.65 23.25 3.50
C LEU A 122 -9.58 24.42 3.84
N THR A 123 -9.32 25.09 4.96
CA THR A 123 -10.13 26.23 5.42
C THR A 123 -10.06 27.41 4.46
N GLU A 124 -8.87 27.68 3.91
CA GLU A 124 -8.66 28.73 2.90
C GLU A 124 -9.39 28.40 1.60
N ALA A 125 -9.25 27.18 1.08
CA ALA A 125 -9.95 26.72 -0.11
C ALA A 125 -11.48 26.76 0.06
N GLN A 126 -11.99 26.38 1.24
CA GLN A 126 -13.41 26.49 1.56
C GLN A 126 -13.88 27.95 1.54
N ARG A 127 -13.11 28.87 2.13
CA ARG A 127 -13.44 30.31 2.10
C ARG A 127 -13.50 30.84 0.67
N GLU A 128 -12.50 30.52 -0.17
CA GLU A 128 -12.46 30.94 -1.57
C GLU A 128 -13.67 30.41 -2.36
N PHE A 129 -14.02 29.13 -2.14
CA PHE A 129 -15.22 28.53 -2.73
C PHE A 129 -16.51 29.24 -2.32
N PHE A 130 -16.69 29.56 -1.03
CA PHE A 130 -17.88 30.30 -0.59
C PHE A 130 -17.93 31.73 -1.14
N LEU A 131 -16.79 32.42 -1.25
CA LEU A 131 -16.73 33.74 -1.86
C LEU A 131 -17.08 33.70 -3.34
N SER A 132 -16.61 32.71 -4.10
CA SER A 132 -16.95 32.59 -5.53
C SER A 132 -18.45 32.36 -5.77
N LEU A 133 -19.12 31.63 -4.87
CA LEU A 133 -20.59 31.48 -4.90
C LEU A 133 -21.34 32.79 -4.62
N GLY A 134 -20.83 33.63 -3.71
CA GLY A 134 -21.44 34.93 -3.38
C GLY A 134 -21.23 36.02 -4.44
N VAL A 135 -20.11 35.97 -5.18
CA VAL A 135 -19.87 36.83 -6.35
C VAL A 135 -20.82 36.47 -7.49
N ALA A 136 -21.02 35.16 -7.74
CA ALA A 136 -21.94 34.68 -8.78
C ALA A 136 -23.41 35.07 -8.54
N ALA A 137 -23.84 35.25 -7.29
CA ALA A 137 -25.22 35.64 -6.96
C ALA A 137 -25.51 37.15 -7.07
N ASN A 138 -24.48 38.00 -7.09
CA ASN A 138 -24.66 39.47 -7.11
C ASN A 138 -24.49 40.11 -8.49
N ASP A 139 -24.03 39.37 -9.51
CA ASP A 139 -23.80 39.92 -10.85
C ASP A 139 -25.08 40.02 -11.71
N GLU A 140 -26.18 39.35 -11.37
CA GLU A 140 -27.42 39.40 -12.17
C GLU A 140 -28.32 40.62 -11.88
N GLN A 141 -28.06 41.43 -10.84
CA GLN A 141 -28.99 42.51 -10.44
C GLN A 141 -28.64 43.93 -10.95
N LYS A 142 -27.57 44.10 -11.74
CA LYS A 142 -27.17 45.42 -12.26
C LYS A 142 -27.40 45.56 -13.77
N ASN A 143 -28.64 45.51 -14.26
CA ASN A 143 -28.95 46.06 -15.59
C ASN A 143 -30.43 46.38 -15.92
N THR A 144 -31.22 46.86 -14.96
CA THR A 144 -32.59 47.34 -15.23
C THR A 144 -32.91 48.67 -14.56
N ALA A 145 -32.04 49.67 -14.69
CA ALA A 145 -32.41 51.05 -14.35
C ALA A 145 -31.61 52.07 -15.17
N LYS A 146 -32.12 52.40 -16.35
CA LYS A 146 -32.06 53.74 -16.98
C LYS A 146 -32.69 53.71 -18.38
N LYS A 147 -34.00 53.95 -18.44
CA LYS A 147 -34.68 54.61 -19.57
C LYS A 147 -35.78 55.50 -19.00
N SER A 148 -35.49 56.79 -18.89
CA SER A 148 -36.45 57.90 -18.93
C SER A 148 -35.69 59.13 -19.38
#